data_AF-A0A955N8Y3-F1
#
_entry.id   AF-A0A955N8Y3-F1
#
_cell.length_a   1.000
_cell.length_b   1.000
_cell.length_c   1.000
_cell.angle_alpha   90.00
_cell.angle_beta   90.00
_cell.angle_gamma   90.00
#
_symmetry.space_group_name_H-M   'P 1'
#
loop_
_entity.id
_entity.type
_entity.pdbx_description
1 polymer ?
#
loop_
_entity_poly.entity_id
_entity_poly.type
_entity_poly.pdbx_seq_one_letter_code
_entity_poly.pdbx_strand_id
1 'polypeptide(L)'
;MEWKTILAYITGTVDQELLLRNEYLVAENRLLRNQITGRVRLTDGERSTLAALGKRLGKQVLAEVVSVVKPETLPAWHRRLVAKKFDGS
;
A
#
# COMPACT_ATOMS: atom_id res chain seq x y z
N MET A 1 -30.00 -8.91 22.32
CA MET A 1 -28.56 -8.56 22.30
C MET A 1 -27.73 -9.62 21.55
N GLU A 2 -28.31 -10.43 20.67
CA GLU A 2 -27.60 -11.45 19.86
C GLU A 2 -26.90 -10.87 18.61
N TRP A 3 -27.54 -9.88 17.97
CA TRP A 3 -27.04 -9.31 16.72
C TRP A 3 -25.67 -8.62 16.87
N LYS A 4 -25.38 -8.03 18.04
CA LYS A 4 -24.07 -7.43 18.33
C LYS A 4 -22.97 -8.48 18.42
N THR A 5 -23.25 -9.63 19.02
CA THR A 5 -22.31 -10.76 19.15
C THR A 5 -22.02 -11.40 17.79
N ILE A 6 -23.07 -11.62 16.99
CA ILE A 6 -22.92 -12.14 15.62
C ILE A 6 -22.11 -11.17 14.76
N LEU A 7 -22.39 -9.87 14.83
CA LEU A 7 -21.60 -8.86 14.12
C LEU A 7 -20.14 -8.87 14.57
N ALA A 8 -19.87 -8.86 15.88
CA ALA A 8 -18.51 -8.87 16.40
C ALA A 8 -17.72 -10.12 15.98
N TYR A 9 -18.38 -11.29 15.95
CA TYR A 9 -17.77 -12.53 15.48
C TYR A 9 -17.44 -12.46 13.98
N ILE A 10 -18.38 -11.99 13.15
CA ILE A 10 -18.17 -11.83 11.70
C ILE A 10 -17.06 -10.81 11.41
N THR A 11 -17.08 -9.65 12.08
CA THR A 11 -16.02 -8.64 11.88
C THR A 11 -14.67 -9.16 12.34
N GLY A 12 -14.62 -9.87 13.48
CA GLY A 12 -13.37 -10.44 14.00
C GLY A 12 -12.78 -11.52 13.11
N THR A 13 -13.61 -12.40 12.52
CA THR A 13 -13.13 -13.44 11.60
C THR A 13 -12.63 -12.85 10.28
N VAL A 14 -13.35 -11.85 9.73
CA VAL A 14 -12.92 -11.13 8.52
C VAL A 14 -11.60 -10.39 8.76
N ASP A 15 -11.46 -9.71 9.91
CA ASP A 15 -10.23 -8.98 10.24
C ASP A 15 -9.04 -9.93 10.39
N GLN A 16 -9.23 -11.10 11.00
CA GLN A 16 -8.18 -12.10 11.14
C GLN A 16 -7.75 -12.69 9.79
N GLU A 17 -8.71 -12.98 8.91
CA GLU A 17 -8.40 -13.46 7.56
C GLU A 17 -7.65 -12.39 6.74
N LEU A 18 -8.08 -11.13 6.83
CA LEU A 18 -7.40 -10.02 6.16
C LEU A 18 -5.98 -9.81 6.71
N LEU A 19 -5.78 -9.94 8.02
CA LEU A 19 -4.46 -9.87 8.64
C LEU A 19 -3.53 -10.97 8.10
N LEU A 20 -3.99 -12.23 8.11
CA LEU A 20 -3.20 -13.36 7.60
C LEU A 20 -2.83 -13.21 6.13
N ARG A 21 -3.78 -12.75 5.29
CA ARG A 21 -3.51 -12.46 3.88
C ARG A 21 -2.48 -11.35 3.72
N ASN A 22 -2.55 -10.30 4.55
CA ASN A 22 -1.60 -9.21 4.51
C ASN A 22 -0.19 -9.66 4.92
N GLU A 23 -0.07 -10.41 6.01
CA GLU A 23 1.20 -10.98 6.48
C GLU A 23 1.87 -11.84 5.41
N TYR A 24 1.09 -12.72 4.76
CA TYR A 24 1.58 -13.55 3.66
C TYR A 24 2.09 -12.68 2.49
N LEU A 25 1.29 -11.72 2.02
CA LEU A 25 1.66 -10.87 0.88
C LEU A 25 2.87 -9.97 1.20
N VAL A 26 3.03 -9.52 2.45
CA VAL A 26 4.21 -8.76 2.89
C VAL A 26 5.46 -9.65 2.87
N ALA A 27 5.35 -10.88 3.38
CA ALA A 27 6.44 -11.84 3.35
C ALA A 27 6.86 -12.16 1.91
N GLU A 28 5.90 -12.46 1.04
CA GLU A 28 6.13 -12.73 -0.37
C GLU A 28 6.78 -11.53 -1.09
N ASN A 29 6.26 -10.31 -0.88
CA ASN A 29 6.87 -9.10 -1.44
C ASN A 29 8.32 -8.89 -0.99
N ARG A 30 8.66 -9.21 0.26
CA ARG A 30 10.05 -9.15 0.75
C ARG A 30 10.93 -10.18 0.07
N LEU A 31 10.45 -11.42 -0.10
CA LEU A 31 11.16 -12.48 -0.81
C LEU A 31 11.42 -12.08 -2.27
N LEU A 32 10.41 -11.57 -2.97
CA LEU A 32 10.53 -11.08 -4.35
C LEU A 32 11.49 -9.89 -4.43
N ARG A 33 11.41 -8.94 -3.48
CA ARG A 33 12.31 -7.78 -3.46
C ARG A 33 13.78 -8.20 -3.30
N ASN A 34 14.05 -9.22 -2.49
CA ASN A 34 15.39 -9.76 -2.28
C ASN A 34 15.97 -10.46 -3.53
N GLN A 35 15.11 -10.95 -4.43
CA GLN A 35 15.54 -11.54 -5.70
C GLN A 35 15.87 -10.49 -6.76
N ILE A 36 15.37 -9.26 -6.61
CA ILE A 36 15.62 -8.17 -7.58
C ILE A 36 16.92 -7.45 -7.25
N THR A 37 17.91 -7.58 -8.13
CA THR A 37 19.17 -6.84 -8.03
C THR A 37 18.99 -5.39 -8.46
N GLY A 38 19.32 -4.45 -7.58
CA GLY A 38 19.28 -3.02 -7.87
C GLY A 38 17.91 -2.34 -7.69
N ARG A 39 17.70 -1.23 -8.41
CA ARG A 39 16.54 -0.36 -8.26
C ARG A 39 15.40 -0.77 -9.20
N VAL A 40 14.22 -1.01 -8.64
CA VAL A 40 12.99 -1.22 -9.42
C VAL A 40 12.63 0.09 -10.13
N ARG A 41 12.54 0.02 -11.47
CA ARG A 41 12.11 1.16 -12.29
C ARG A 41 10.60 1.09 -12.47
N LEU A 42 9.89 2.00 -11.80
CA LEU A 42 8.45 2.15 -11.95
C LEU A 42 8.12 3.18 -13.05
N THR A 43 7.16 2.85 -13.88
CA THR A 43 6.45 3.73 -14.82
C THR A 43 5.64 4.79 -14.08
N ASP A 44 5.27 5.88 -14.75
CA ASP A 44 4.43 6.93 -14.14
C ASP A 44 3.07 6.38 -13.67
N GLY A 45 2.50 5.40 -14.39
CA GLY A 45 1.26 4.73 -14.01
C GLY A 45 1.39 3.93 -12.70
N GLU A 46 2.42 3.10 -12.58
CA GLU A 46 2.69 2.34 -11.35
C GLU A 46 2.95 3.27 -10.15
N ARG A 47 3.70 4.36 -10.37
CA ARG A 47 3.94 5.38 -9.35
C ARG A 47 2.64 6.05 -8.89
N SER A 48 1.73 6.33 -9.82
CA SER A 48 0.41 6.89 -9.53
C SER A 48 -0.40 5.95 -8.63
N THR A 49 -0.44 4.67 -9.00
CA THR A 49 -1.14 3.64 -8.22
C THR A 49 -0.59 3.53 -6.80
N LEU A 50 0.73 3.41 -6.64
CA LEU A 50 1.36 3.34 -5.32
C LEU A 50 1.13 4.62 -4.51
N ALA A 51 1.17 5.78 -5.14
CA ALA A 51 0.97 7.05 -4.46
C ALA A 51 -0.47 7.24 -3.98
N ALA A 52 -1.47 6.82 -4.77
CA ALA A 52 -2.87 6.85 -4.39
C ALA A 52 -3.18 5.89 -3.23
N LEU A 53 -2.65 4.66 -3.28
CA LEU A 53 -2.79 3.68 -2.22
C LEU A 53 -2.05 4.11 -0.94
N GLY A 54 -0.80 4.60 -1.07
CA GLY A 54 -0.01 5.08 0.05
C GLY A 54 -0.63 6.28 0.77
N LYS A 55 -1.30 7.17 0.04
CA LYS A 55 -2.07 8.28 0.64
C LYS A 55 -3.20 7.78 1.54
N ARG A 56 -3.88 6.69 1.16
CA ARG A 56 -4.99 6.10 1.92
C ARG A 56 -4.51 5.36 3.17
N LEU A 57 -3.34 4.70 3.11
CA LEU A 57 -2.75 3.96 4.23
C LEU A 57 -2.16 4.87 5.33
N GLY A 58 -1.75 6.09 4.98
CA GLY A 58 -1.08 7.00 5.91
C GLY A 58 0.39 6.66 6.15
N LYS A 59 1.16 7.59 6.74
CA LYS A 59 2.63 7.49 6.81
C LYS A 59 3.16 6.33 7.65
N GLN A 60 2.50 6.01 8.77
CA GLN A 60 2.96 4.98 9.72
C GLN A 60 2.85 3.59 9.10
N VAL A 61 1.65 3.20 8.66
CA VAL A 61 1.41 1.90 8.01
C VAL A 61 2.26 1.75 6.74
N LEU A 62 2.42 2.83 5.97
CA LEU A 62 3.24 2.81 4.76
C LEU A 62 4.71 2.47 5.04
N ALA A 63 5.26 2.90 6.19
CA ALA A 63 6.64 2.57 6.56
C ALA A 63 6.85 1.07 6.85
N GLU A 64 5.80 0.37 7.25
CA GLU A 64 5.84 -1.07 7.56
C GLU A 64 5.74 -1.94 6.31
N VAL A 65 4.97 -1.50 5.31
CA VAL A 65 4.64 -2.31 4.12
C VAL A 65 5.44 -1.94 2.86
N VAL A 66 5.98 -0.72 2.75
CA VAL A 66 6.65 -0.29 1.53
C VAL A 66 8.07 -0.86 1.44
N SER A 67 8.37 -1.61 0.38
CA SER A 67 9.67 -2.25 0.15
C SER A 67 10.42 -1.73 -1.08
N VAL A 68 9.69 -1.12 -2.01
CA VAL A 68 10.20 -0.72 -3.33
C VAL A 68 10.72 0.72 -3.36
N VAL A 69 10.09 1.60 -2.56
CA VAL A 69 10.32 3.05 -2.59
C VAL A 69 10.38 3.58 -1.17
N LYS A 70 11.09 4.68 -0.93
CA LYS A 70 11.07 5.32 0.40
C LYS A 70 9.66 5.87 0.67
N PRO A 71 9.06 5.69 1.86
CA PRO A 71 7.72 6.21 2.18
C PRO A 71 7.55 7.70 1.85
N GLU A 72 8.61 8.48 2.09
CA GLU A 72 8.68 9.92 1.85
C GLU A 72 8.56 10.32 0.37
N THR A 73 8.86 9.40 -0.55
CA THR A 73 8.85 9.68 -2.01
C THR A 73 7.45 9.59 -2.62
N LEU A 74 6.54 8.85 -2.00
CA LEU A 74 5.19 8.66 -2.52
C LEU A 74 4.34 9.95 -2.49
N PRO A 75 4.34 10.76 -1.41
CA PRO A 75 3.67 12.07 -1.42
C PRO A 75 4.24 13.03 -2.47
N ALA A 76 5.55 12.97 -2.74
CA ALA A 76 6.19 13.79 -3.77
C ALA A 76 5.73 13.38 -5.18
N TRP A 77 5.62 12.07 -5.45
CA TRP A 77 5.07 11.55 -6.71
C TRP A 77 3.60 11.91 -6.88
N HIS A 78 2.77 11.76 -5.83
CA HIS A 78 1.37 12.18 -5.88
C HIS A 78 1.25 13.64 -6.31
N ARG A 79 1.99 14.55 -5.66
CA ARG A 79 1.97 15.98 -6.00
C ARG A 79 2.45 16.26 -7.42
N ARG A 80 3.54 15.61 -7.85
CA ARG A 80 4.08 15.76 -9.22
C ARG A 80 3.09 15.28 -10.28
N LEU A 81 2.45 14.13 -10.06
CA LEU A 81 1.49 13.55 -11.01
C LEU A 81 0.20 14.36 -11.08
N VAL A 82 -0.26 14.91 -9.94
CA VAL A 82 -1.37 15.87 -9.91
C VAL A 82 -0.99 17.12 -10.71
N ALA A 83 0.20 17.71 -10.46
CA ALA A 83 0.65 18.88 -11.21
C ALA A 83 0.71 18.60 -12.73
N LYS A 84 1.26 17.46 -13.15
CA LYS A 84 1.32 17.01 -14.56
C LYS A 84 -0.05 16.73 -15.21
N LYS A 85 -1.12 16.61 -14.42
CA LYS A 85 -2.48 16.49 -14.94
C LYS A 85 -3.10 17.85 -15.23
N PHE A 86 -2.62 18.89 -14.54
CA PHE A 86 -3.19 20.25 -14.54
C PHE A 86 -2.23 21.29 -15.13
N ASP A 87 -1.07 20.88 -15.66
CA ASP A 87 -0.06 21.76 -16.26
C ASP A 87 -0.34 22.16 -17.71
N GLY A 88 -1.50 21.79 -18.25
CA GLY A 88 -2.18 22.49 -19.36
C GLY A 88 -1.43 22.50 -20.70
N SER A 89 -1.93 21.70 -21.64
CA SER A 89 -2.32 22.24 -22.95
C SER A 89 -3.73 22.81 -22.84
#